data_AF-A0A7E6EK95-F1
#
_entry.id   AF-A0A7E6EK95-F1
#
_cell.length_a   1.000
_cell.length_b   1.000
_cell.length_c   1.000
_cell.angle_alpha   90.00
_cell.angle_beta   90.00
_cell.angle_gamma   90.00
#
_symmetry.space_group_name_H-M   'P 1'
#
loop_
_entity.id
_entity.type
_entity.pdbx_description
1 polymer ?
#
loop_
_entity_poly.entity_id
_entity_poly.type
_entity_poly.pdbx_seq_one_letter_code
_entity_poly.pdbx_strand_id
1 'polypeptide(L)'
;MGLGKTIQSIMFLSKLFTEEKVTGPFLLTVPLSTLINWEREFEIWAPQLYVVTYIGDKKSRAIISEYEFECVDSDKVRSRKKPHHRQRQRRVTKFHVLLTSYELICIDKKILSTYAWKVLIVDEAHRLKNSSSKVPILLILSSSEY
;
A
#
# COMPACT_ATOMS: atom_id res chain seq x y z
N MET A 1 16.01 4.63 17.24
CA MET A 1 15.77 5.71 18.25
C MET A 1 14.29 5.74 18.64
N GLY A 2 13.99 5.36 19.88
CA GLY A 2 12.66 5.03 20.43
C GLY A 2 11.75 6.22 20.78
N LEU A 3 11.71 7.25 19.94
CA LEU A 3 10.83 8.42 20.12
C LEU A 3 9.36 8.16 19.70
N GLY A 4 8.98 6.91 19.45
CA GLY A 4 7.61 6.57 19.05
C GLY A 4 7.22 6.93 17.62
N LYS A 5 8.17 7.12 16.70
CA LYS A 5 7.90 7.47 15.28
C LYS A 5 6.95 6.47 14.58
N THR A 6 7.11 5.18 14.88
CA THR A 6 6.25 4.11 14.39
C THR A 6 4.80 4.35 14.83
N ILE A 7 4.59 4.54 16.13
CA ILE A 7 3.26 4.81 16.70
C ILE A 7 2.67 6.11 16.15
N GLN A 8 3.46 7.18 16.05
CA GLN A 8 3.01 8.44 15.45
C GLN A 8 2.52 8.25 14.00
N SER A 9 3.24 7.45 13.22
CA SER A 9 2.89 7.14 11.83
C SER A 9 1.61 6.28 11.74
N ILE A 10 1.46 5.30 12.62
CA ILE A 10 0.26 4.45 12.68
C ILE A 10 -0.95 5.28 13.10
N MET A 11 -0.81 6.12 14.13
CA MET A 11 -1.86 7.02 14.61
C MET A 11 -2.28 8.02 13.53
N PHE A 12 -1.33 8.53 12.74
CA PHE A 12 -1.64 9.38 11.59
C PHE A 12 -2.53 8.66 10.57
N LEU A 13 -2.20 7.42 10.19
CA LEU A 13 -3.04 6.63 9.27
C LEU A 13 -4.40 6.28 9.87
N SER A 14 -4.44 5.94 11.15
CA SER A 14 -5.66 5.64 11.91
C SER A 14 -6.62 6.83 11.91
N LYS A 15 -6.09 8.05 12.09
CA LYS A 15 -6.85 9.30 12.00
C LYS A 15 -7.35 9.58 10.59
N LEU A 16 -6.50 9.43 9.57
CA LEU A 16 -6.93 9.58 8.18
C LEU A 16 -8.07 8.62 7.79
N PHE A 17 -8.02 7.39 8.29
CA PHE A 17 -9.06 6.41 8.03
C PHE A 17 -10.38 6.75 8.75
N THR A 18 -10.30 7.11 10.03
CA THR A 18 -11.48 7.28 10.88
C THR A 18 -12.17 8.64 10.70
N GLU A 19 -11.38 9.71 10.63
CA GLU A 19 -11.89 11.10 10.62
C GLU A 19 -12.05 11.60 9.18
N GLU A 20 -11.00 11.48 8.37
CA GLU A 20 -10.98 11.97 6.98
C GLU A 20 -11.62 10.97 5.99
N LYS A 21 -12.05 9.80 6.47
CA LYS A 21 -12.66 8.72 5.67
C LYS A 21 -11.80 8.30 4.48
N VAL A 22 -10.48 8.43 4.60
CA VAL A 22 -9.53 8.01 3.57
C VAL A 22 -9.25 6.52 3.75
N THR A 23 -9.88 5.68 2.92
CA THR A 23 -9.79 4.22 3.03
C THR A 23 -8.52 3.59 2.46
N GLY A 24 -7.52 4.39 2.06
CA GLY A 24 -6.32 3.92 1.37
C GLY A 24 -6.48 3.77 -0.15
N PRO A 25 -5.56 3.07 -0.84
CA PRO A 25 -4.47 2.26 -0.26
C PRO A 25 -3.29 3.10 0.24
N PHE A 26 -2.70 2.67 1.37
CA PHE A 26 -1.51 3.26 2.00
C PHE A 26 -0.31 2.32 1.82
N LEU A 27 0.82 2.84 1.36
CA LEU A 27 2.05 2.08 1.14
C LEU A 27 3.05 2.34 2.27
N LEU A 28 3.47 1.29 2.96
CA LEU A 28 4.54 1.36 3.96
C LEU A 28 5.75 0.59 3.47
N THR A 29 6.89 1.29 3.46
CA THR A 29 8.16 0.74 2.99
C THR A 29 9.09 0.68 4.19
N VAL A 30 9.42 -0.54 4.60
CA VAL A 30 10.15 -0.80 5.85
C VAL A 30 11.30 -1.78 5.62
N PRO A 31 12.41 -1.67 6.38
CA PRO A 31 13.41 -2.73 6.44
C PRO A 31 12.80 -4.07 6.86
N LEU A 32 13.26 -5.20 6.31
CA LEU A 32 12.76 -6.52 6.70
C LEU A 32 12.95 -6.79 8.21
N SER A 33 14.00 -6.23 8.82
CA SER A 33 14.29 -6.38 10.25
C SER A 33 13.26 -5.70 11.16
N THR A 34 12.59 -4.63 10.71
CA THR A 34 11.60 -3.90 11.50
C THR A 34 10.17 -4.26 11.13
N LEU A 35 9.97 -5.08 10.10
CA LEU A 35 8.65 -5.44 9.57
C LEU A 35 7.74 -6.06 10.64
N ILE A 36 8.24 -7.05 11.38
CA ILE A 36 7.47 -7.74 12.44
C ILE A 36 7.10 -6.76 13.56
N ASN A 37 7.97 -5.78 13.83
CA ASN A 37 7.67 -4.74 14.80
C ASN A 37 6.52 -3.86 14.31
N TRP A 38 6.54 -3.44 13.04
CA TRP A 38 5.45 -2.67 12.45
C TRP A 38 4.11 -3.42 12.52
N GLU A 39 4.11 -4.71 12.17
CA GLU A 39 2.91 -5.57 12.22
C GLU A 39 2.29 -5.59 13.63
N ARG A 40 3.11 -5.86 14.66
CA ARG A 40 2.64 -5.86 16.06
C ARG A 40 2.08 -4.50 16.50
N GLU A 41 2.75 -3.41 16.13
CA GLU A 41 2.28 -2.07 16.50
C GLU A 41 0.97 -1.72 15.79
N PHE A 42 0.75 -2.19 14.55
CA PHE A 42 -0.54 -2.02 13.88
C PHE A 42 -1.67 -2.78 14.57
N GLU A 43 -1.43 -4.02 14.99
CA GLU A 43 -2.41 -4.82 15.73
C GLU A 43 -2.84 -4.14 17.04
N ILE A 44 -1.91 -3.47 17.71
CA ILE A 44 -2.16 -2.78 18.98
C ILE A 44 -2.84 -1.42 18.76
N TRP A 45 -2.29 -0.58 17.87
CA TRP A 45 -2.66 0.83 17.79
C TRP A 45 -3.69 1.16 16.70
N ALA A 46 -3.88 0.28 15.72
CA ALA A 46 -4.85 0.47 14.65
C ALA A 46 -5.50 -0.87 14.19
N PRO A 47 -6.14 -1.62 15.10
CA PRO A 47 -6.75 -2.92 14.78
C PRO A 47 -7.88 -2.85 13.73
N GLN A 48 -8.45 -1.66 13.50
CA GLN A 48 -9.46 -1.42 12.47
C GLN A 48 -8.88 -1.34 11.05
N LEU A 49 -7.56 -1.17 10.90
CA LEU A 49 -6.92 -1.13 9.58
C LEU A 49 -6.60 -2.54 9.11
N TYR A 50 -7.04 -2.90 7.90
CA TYR A 50 -6.64 -4.14 7.27
C TYR A 50 -5.25 -3.98 6.67
N VAL A 51 -4.24 -4.52 7.36
CA VAL A 51 -2.84 -4.46 7.00
C VAL A 51 -2.43 -5.78 6.35
N VAL A 52 -1.84 -5.69 5.15
CA VAL A 52 -1.31 -6.86 4.43
C VAL A 52 0.19 -6.75 4.34
N THR A 53 0.88 -7.79 4.79
CA THR A 53 2.34 -7.91 4.69
C THR A 53 2.71 -8.56 3.35
N TYR A 54 3.28 -7.77 2.44
CA TYR A 54 3.74 -8.22 1.13
C TYR A 54 5.23 -8.55 1.16
N ILE A 55 5.52 -9.79 1.54
CA ILE A 55 6.86 -10.40 1.57
C ILE A 55 6.84 -11.82 1.02
N GLY A 56 8.03 -12.41 0.90
CA GLY A 56 8.19 -13.82 0.50
C GLY A 56 8.68 -13.99 -0.92
N ASP A 57 8.69 -15.24 -1.36
CA ASP A 57 9.13 -15.63 -2.70
C ASP A 57 8.08 -15.27 -3.76
N LYS A 58 8.43 -15.43 -5.04
CA LYS A 58 7.55 -15.06 -6.15
C LYS A 58 6.21 -15.79 -6.11
N LYS A 59 6.17 -17.04 -5.62
CA LYS A 59 4.94 -17.82 -5.51
C LYS A 59 4.03 -17.27 -4.39
N SER A 60 4.58 -17.02 -3.20
CA SER A 60 3.82 -16.42 -2.09
C SER A 60 3.26 -15.06 -2.47
N ARG A 61 4.06 -14.23 -3.14
CA ARG A 61 3.62 -12.91 -3.60
C ARG A 61 2.54 -12.97 -4.69
N ALA A 62 2.57 -13.98 -5.55
CA ALA A 62 1.50 -14.20 -6.52
C ALA A 62 0.18 -14.53 -5.82
N ILE A 63 0.21 -15.41 -4.81
CA ILE A 63 -0.95 -15.75 -3.98
C ILE A 63 -1.49 -14.49 -3.27
N ILE A 64 -0.64 -13.72 -2.60
CA ILE A 64 -1.06 -12.48 -1.93
C ILE A 64 -1.71 -11.52 -2.93
N SER A 65 -1.11 -11.35 -4.11
CA SER A 65 -1.64 -10.44 -5.13
C SER A 65 -3.01 -10.91 -5.65
N GLU A 66 -3.22 -12.21 -5.79
CA GLU A 66 -4.47 -12.81 -6.25
C GLU A 66 -5.60 -12.65 -5.22
N TYR A 67 -5.33 -12.96 -3.94
CA TYR A 67 -6.37 -12.98 -2.90
C TYR A 67 -6.60 -11.64 -2.19
N GLU A 68 -5.58 -10.80 -2.07
CA GLU A 68 -5.66 -9.56 -1.29
C GLU A 68 -5.86 -8.31 -2.15
N PHE A 69 -5.40 -8.32 -3.41
CA PHE A 69 -5.39 -7.10 -4.22
C PHE A 69 -6.58 -6.98 -5.17
N GLU A 70 -7.36 -8.04 -5.38
CA GLU A 70 -8.55 -7.99 -6.22
C GLU A 70 -9.79 -7.65 -5.38
N CYS A 71 -10.37 -6.48 -5.63
CA CYS A 71 -11.78 -6.27 -5.37
C CYS A 71 -12.58 -6.94 -6.50
N VAL A 72 -13.46 -7.88 -6.14
CA VAL A 72 -14.51 -8.28 -7.05
C VAL A 72 -15.44 -7.07 -7.18
N ASP A 73 -15.49 -6.46 -8.36
CA ASP A 73 -16.50 -5.47 -8.72
C ASP A 73 -17.90 -6.09 -8.47
N SER A 74 -18.49 -5.84 -7.31
CA SER A 74 -19.91 -6.17 -7.07
C SER A 74 -20.83 -5.41 -8.04
N ASP A 75 -20.34 -4.37 -8.72
CA ASP A 75 -21.11 -3.51 -9.62
C ASP A 75 -21.17 -3.99 -11.09
N LYS A 76 -20.49 -5.09 -11.45
CA LYS A 76 -20.58 -5.61 -12.84
C LYS A 76 -21.89 -6.33 -13.17
N VAL A 77 -22.80 -6.53 -12.22
CA VAL A 77 -24.11 -7.19 -12.47
C VAL A 77 -25.18 -6.21 -12.99
N ARG A 78 -25.00 -4.88 -12.93
CA ARG A 78 -26.09 -3.92 -13.22
C ARG A 78 -26.00 -3.05 -14.48
N SER A 79 -24.90 -3.02 -15.23
CA SER A 79 -24.82 -2.16 -16.44
C SER A 79 -24.34 -2.90 -17.70
N ARG A 80 -25.30 -3.27 -18.56
CA ARG A 80 -25.10 -3.82 -19.92
C ARG A 80 -24.80 -2.75 -20.99
N LYS A 81 -24.38 -1.53 -20.63
CA LYS A 81 -24.09 -0.47 -21.62
C LYS A 81 -22.57 -0.34 -21.81
N LYS A 82 -22.13 -0.53 -23.06
CA LYS A 82 -20.72 -0.48 -23.48
C LYS A 82 -20.09 0.89 -23.13
N PRO A 83 -18.93 0.96 -22.46
CA PRO A 83 -18.22 2.22 -22.28
C PRO A 83 -17.22 2.44 -23.44
N HIS A 84 -17.51 3.41 -24.30
CA HIS A 84 -16.56 3.99 -25.26
C HIS A 84 -15.71 5.08 -24.57
N HIS A 85 -14.97 4.70 -23.52
CA HIS A 85 -13.77 5.40 -23.05
C HIS A 85 -13.11 4.44 -22.06
N ARG A 86 -11.91 3.93 -22.37
CA ARG A 86 -11.14 3.08 -21.44
C ARG A 86 -10.55 3.96 -20.34
N GLN A 87 -11.40 4.57 -19.53
CA GLN A 87 -10.98 5.12 -18.25
C GLN A 87 -10.50 3.91 -17.44
N ARG A 88 -9.20 3.84 -17.14
CA ARG A 88 -8.62 2.77 -16.31
C ARG A 88 -9.44 2.74 -15.02
N GLN A 89 -10.35 1.78 -14.90
CA GLN A 89 -11.11 1.55 -13.69
C GLN A 89 -10.10 1.36 -12.57
N ARG A 90 -10.06 2.33 -11.63
CA ARG A 90 -9.18 2.29 -10.47
C ARG A 90 -9.55 1.04 -9.69
N ARG A 91 -8.60 0.10 -9.60
CA ARG A 91 -8.79 -1.12 -8.79
C ARG A 91 -8.92 -0.69 -7.33
N VAL A 92 -10.03 -1.01 -6.72
CA VAL A 92 -10.21 -0.84 -5.27
C VAL A 92 -9.41 -1.96 -4.58
N THR A 93 -8.68 -1.65 -3.52
CA THR A 93 -7.97 -2.68 -2.75
C THR A 93 -8.85 -3.15 -1.61
N LYS A 94 -8.79 -4.43 -1.26
CA LYS A 94 -9.45 -4.94 -0.05
C LYS A 94 -8.72 -4.46 1.21
N PHE A 95 -7.40 -4.35 1.14
CA PHE A 95 -6.54 -3.84 2.20
C PHE A 95 -6.48 -2.32 2.23
N HIS A 96 -6.25 -1.80 3.44
CA HIS A 96 -6.02 -0.38 3.69
C HIS A 96 -4.53 -0.06 3.66
N VAL A 97 -3.69 -0.92 4.22
CA VAL A 97 -2.23 -0.73 4.34
C VAL A 97 -1.50 -1.90 3.70
N LEU A 98 -0.51 -1.62 2.84
CA LEU A 98 0.45 -2.60 2.35
C LEU A 98 1.81 -2.38 3.02
N LEU A 99 2.28 -3.36 3.78
CA LEU A 99 3.59 -3.35 4.41
C LEU A 99 4.57 -4.17 3.56
N THR A 100 5.65 -3.55 3.08
CA THR A 100 6.62 -4.25 2.22
C THR A 100 8.03 -3.69 2.34
N SER A 101 9.00 -4.37 1.73
CA SER A 101 10.40 -3.94 1.72
C SER A 101 10.75 -3.10 0.50
N TYR A 102 11.82 -2.32 0.62
CA TYR A 102 12.37 -1.50 -0.47
C TYR A 102 12.69 -2.30 -1.72
N GLU A 103 13.25 -3.50 -1.54
CA GLU A 103 13.70 -4.38 -2.60
C GLU A 103 12.50 -4.91 -3.40
N LEU A 104 11.42 -5.29 -2.71
CA LEU A 104 10.20 -5.81 -3.33
C LEU A 104 9.46 -4.75 -4.14
N ILE A 105 9.47 -3.49 -3.69
CA ILE A 105 8.87 -2.39 -4.45
C ILE A 105 9.60 -2.18 -5.78
N CYS A 106 10.93 -2.33 -5.78
CA CYS A 106 11.72 -2.23 -7.01
C CYS A 106 11.41 -3.39 -7.96
N ILE A 107 11.31 -4.61 -7.44
CA ILE A 107 11.06 -5.83 -8.23
C ILE A 107 9.65 -5.80 -8.83
N ASP A 108 8.63 -5.55 -8.00
CA ASP A 108 7.21 -5.66 -8.38
C ASP A 108 6.58 -4.29 -8.70
N LYS A 109 7.41 -3.30 -9.07
CA LYS A 109 7.00 -1.93 -9.45
C LYS A 109 5.84 -1.91 -10.43
N LYS A 110 5.87 -2.79 -11.44
CA LYS A 110 4.83 -2.84 -12.49
C LYS A 110 3.45 -3.12 -11.90
N ILE A 111 3.34 -4.08 -10.97
CA ILE A 111 2.08 -4.43 -10.31
C ILE A 111 1.66 -3.30 -9.37
N LEU A 112 2.58 -2.83 -8.53
CA LEU A 112 2.29 -1.80 -7.53
C LEU A 112 1.90 -0.45 -8.16
N SER A 113 2.41 -0.13 -9.36
CA SER A 113 2.03 1.07 -10.12
C SER A 113 0.60 1.04 -10.69
N THR A 114 -0.09 -0.09 -10.58
CA THR A 114 -1.50 -0.17 -11.02
C THR A 114 -2.46 0.44 -10.00
N TYR A 115 -2.03 0.59 -8.75
CA TYR A 115 -2.83 1.11 -7.65
C TYR A 115 -2.54 2.61 -7.44
N ALA A 116 -3.59 3.37 -7.13
CA ALA A 116 -3.49 4.79 -6.82
C ALA A 116 -3.21 4.97 -5.32
N TRP A 117 -1.94 4.94 -4.93
CA TRP A 117 -1.51 5.08 -3.54
C TRP A 117 -1.81 6.48 -3.02
N LYS A 118 -2.47 6.58 -1.86
CA LYS A 118 -2.84 7.86 -1.25
C LYS A 118 -1.78 8.40 -0.29
N VAL A 119 -1.08 7.49 0.40
CA VAL A 119 -0.04 7.82 1.37
C VAL A 119 1.12 6.85 1.20
N LEU A 120 2.35 7.36 1.30
CA LEU A 120 3.57 6.59 1.41
C LEU A 120 4.24 6.95 2.72
N ILE A 121 4.59 5.92 3.49
CA ILE A 121 5.44 6.05 4.67
C ILE A 121 6.72 5.26 4.41
N VAL A 122 7.85 5.91 4.66
CA VAL A 122 9.18 5.37 4.41
C VAL A 122 9.95 5.30 5.72
N ASP A 123 10.14 4.09 6.25
CA ASP A 123 10.93 3.85 7.44
C ASP A 123 12.42 3.74 7.08
N GLU A 124 13.30 4.39 7.84
CA GLU A 124 14.72 4.55 7.46
C GLU A 124 14.93 5.27 6.12
N ALA A 125 14.20 6.38 5.92
CA ALA A 125 14.19 7.20 4.71
C ALA A 125 15.57 7.71 4.24
N HIS A 126 16.61 7.64 5.08
CA HIS A 126 17.99 7.89 4.66
C HIS A 126 18.42 7.00 3.48
N ARG A 127 17.77 5.84 3.27
CA ARG A 127 17.99 4.95 2.12
C ARG A 127 17.58 5.57 0.78
N LEU A 128 16.72 6.61 0.75
CA LEU A 128 16.19 7.25 -0.47
C LEU A 128 17.24 8.04 -1.27
N LYS A 129 18.46 8.21 -0.76
CA LYS A 129 19.52 9.00 -1.40
C LYS A 129 20.00 8.42 -2.73
N ASN A 130 19.83 7.11 -2.97
CA ASN A 130 20.23 6.46 -4.21
C ASN A 130 19.16 6.62 -5.30
N SER A 131 19.55 6.66 -6.57
CA SER A 131 18.60 6.77 -7.70
C SER A 131 17.61 5.60 -7.73
N SER A 132 18.08 4.37 -7.49
CA SER A 132 17.26 3.17 -7.43
C SER A 132 16.27 3.14 -6.26
N SER A 133 16.52 3.90 -5.19
CA SER A 133 15.64 3.97 -4.02
C SER A 133 14.51 4.99 -4.13
N LYS A 134 14.42 5.75 -5.24
CA LYS A 134 13.33 6.71 -5.48
C LYS A 134 12.06 6.05 -6.03
N VAL A 135 12.10 4.75 -6.32
CA VAL A 135 10.95 4.01 -6.88
C VAL A 135 9.67 4.14 -6.05
N PRO A 136 9.68 4.05 -4.71
CA PRO A 136 8.47 4.25 -3.91
C PRO A 136 7.82 5.63 -4.13
N ILE A 137 8.64 6.68 -4.25
CA ILE A 137 8.15 8.05 -4.48
C ILE A 137 7.50 8.15 -5.87
N LEU A 138 8.12 7.54 -6.88
CA LEU A 138 7.58 7.52 -8.24
C LEU A 138 6.21 6.85 -8.32
N LEU A 139 5.90 5.87 -7.45
CA LEU A 139 4.59 5.22 -7.42
C LEU A 139 3.48 6.21 -7.06
N ILE A 140 3.69 7.09 -6.07
CA ILE A 140 2.70 8.14 -5.76
C ILE A 140 2.62 9.17 -6.88
N LEU A 141 3.76 9.67 -7.36
CA LEU A 141 3.74 10.73 -8.38
C LEU A 141 3.01 10.27 -9.64
N SER A 142 3.23 9.01 -10.07
CA SER A 142 2.48 8.42 -11.19
C SER A 142 0.99 8.24 -10.92
N SER A 143 0.57 8.23 -9.65
CA SER A 143 -0.84 8.17 -9.24
C SER A 143 -1.50 9.55 -9.22
N SER A 144 -0.71 10.63 -9.14
CA SER A 144 -1.18 12.03 -9.02
C SER A 144 -1.34 12.75 -10.37
N GLU A 145 -0.76 12.23 -11.45
CA GLU A 145 -0.81 12.86 -12.78
C GLU A 145 -2.14 12.65 -13.54
N TYR A 146 -3.19 12.10 -12.90
CA TYR A 146 -4.52 11.86 -13.51
C TYR A 146 -5.69 12.03 -12.54
#